data_AF-I1YIK4-F1
#
_entry.id   AF-I1YIK4-F1
#
_cell.length_a   1.000
_cell.length_b   1.000
_cell.length_c   1.000
_cell.angle_alpha   90.00
_cell.angle_beta   90.00
_cell.angle_gamma   90.00
#
_symmetry.space_group_name_H-M   'P 1'
#
loop_
_entity.id
_entity.type
_entity.pdbx_description
1 polymer ?
#
loop_
_entity_poly.entity_id
_entity_poly.type
_entity_poly.pdbx_seq_one_letter_code
_entity_poly.pdbx_strand_id
1 'polypeptide(L)' 'MQAAITELETRYRQQASACLALQISRNYRLLTEMDAHPLKQRLWQSLSRRWWLSYQLHRGSRLNCETYEMSL' A
#
# COMPACT_ATOMS: atom_id res chain seq x y z
N MET A 1 0.75 8.80 -14.38
CA MET A 1 0.24 8.22 -13.11
C MET A 1 0.87 6.88 -12.77
N GLN A 2 0.87 5.88 -13.66
CA GLN A 2 1.51 4.57 -13.40
C GLN A 2 3.00 4.67 -13.04
N ALA A 3 3.79 5.49 -13.75
CA ALA A 3 5.21 5.68 -13.44
C ALA A 3 5.46 6.19 -12.00
N ALA A 4 4.59 7.06 -11.49
CA ALA A 4 4.69 7.55 -10.11
C ALA A 4 4.36 6.46 -9.09
N ILE A 5 3.41 5.56 -9.40
CA ILE A 5 3.13 4.39 -8.56
C ILE A 5 4.34 3.46 -8.53
N THR A 6 4.92 3.15 -9.68
CA THR A 6 6.12 2.28 -9.78
C THR A 6 7.30 2.84 -8.99
N GLU A 7 7.52 4.15 -9.03
CA GLU A 7 8.55 4.81 -8.20
C GLU A 7 8.28 4.63 -6.71
N LEU A 8 7.03 4.80 -6.26
CA LEU A 8 6.65 4.56 -4.87
C LEU A 8 6.82 3.09 -4.46
N GLU A 9 6.48 2.14 -5.33
CA GLU A 9 6.71 0.72 -5.08
C GLU A 9 8.21 0.41 -4.95
N THR A 10 9.06 1.00 -5.78
CA THR A 10 10.52 0.89 -5.69
C THR A 10 11.02 1.43 -4.35
N ARG A 11 10.57 2.63 -3.95
CA ARG A 11 10.91 3.21 -2.65
C ARG A 11 10.44 2.34 -1.49
N TYR A 12 9.24 1.76 -1.58
CA TYR A 12 8.75 0.85 -0.55
C TYR A 12 9.60 -0.42 -0.43
N ARG A 13 10.11 -0.96 -1.55
CA ARG A 13 11.03 -2.11 -1.51
C ARG A 13 12.38 -1.77 -0.87
N GLN A 14 12.86 -0.55 -1.08
CA GLN A 14 14.10 -0.07 -0.45
C GLN A 14 13.91 0.19 1.05
N GLN A 15 12.79 0.83 1.43
CA GLN A 15 12.46 1.14 2.80
C GLN A 15 10.96 1.01 3.02
N ALA A 16 10.55 -0.13 3.57
CA ALA A 16 9.15 -0.41 3.82
C ALA A 16 8.58 0.57 4.85
N SER A 17 7.44 1.19 4.55
CA SER A 17 6.75 2.06 5.50
C SER A 17 5.24 2.06 5.29
N ALA A 18 4.51 2.27 6.40
CA ALA A 18 3.06 2.42 6.39
C ALA A 18 2.62 3.55 5.43
N CYS A 19 3.31 4.69 5.45
CA CYS A 19 2.95 5.86 4.65
C CYS A 19 3.02 5.56 3.15
N LEU A 20 4.11 4.94 2.70
CA LEU A 20 4.27 4.55 1.29
C LEU A 20 3.20 3.53 0.88
N ALA A 21 2.93 2.51 1.69
CA ALA A 21 1.88 1.53 1.39
C ALA A 21 0.49 2.18 1.24
N LEU A 22 0.16 3.16 2.10
CA LEU A 22 -1.09 3.90 2.02
C LEU A 22 -1.17 4.77 0.76
N GLN A 23 -0.10 5.48 0.42
CA GLN A 23 -0.03 6.30 -0.79
C GLN A 23 -0.21 5.46 -2.05
N ILE A 24 0.47 4.31 -2.13
CA ILE A 24 0.35 3.39 -3.27
C ILE A 24 -1.08 2.84 -3.39
N SER A 25 -1.68 2.43 -2.27
CA SER A 25 -3.08 1.94 -2.24
C SER A 25 -4.07 2.99 -2.76
N ARG A 26 -3.92 4.25 -2.34
CA ARG A 26 -4.76 5.37 -2.79
C ARG A 26 -4.58 5.66 -4.28
N ASN A 27 -3.35 5.61 -4.79
CA ASN A 27 -3.08 5.85 -6.19
C ASN A 27 -3.69 4.77 -7.10
N TYR A 28 -3.67 3.50 -6.69
CA TYR A 28 -4.39 2.44 -7.42
C TYR A 28 -5.92 2.60 -7.36
N ARG A 29 -6.46 3.10 -6.25
CA ARG A 29 -7.89 3.42 -6.16
C ARG A 29 -8.28 4.52 -7.16
N LEU A 30 -7.49 5.59 -7.24
CA LEU A 30 -7.69 6.66 -8.23
C LEU A 30 -7.61 6.13 -9.67
N LEU A 31 -6.68 5.23 -9.99
CA LEU A 31 -6.63 4.59 -11.32
C LEU A 31 -7.90 3.79 -11.63
N THR A 32 -8.57 3.22 -10.63
CA THR A 32 -9.84 2.52 -10.83
C THR A 32 -10.94 3.48 -11.31
N GLU A 33 -10.94 4.70 -10.77
CA GLU A 33 -11.95 5.73 -11.09
C GLU A 33 -11.69 6.37 -12.47
N MET A 34 -10.44 6.40 -12.93
CA MET A 34 -10.03 7.03 -14.19
C MET A 34 -10.02 6.08 -15.41
N ASP A 35 -9.80 4.79 -15.20
CA ASP A 35 -9.65 3.82 -16.29
C ASP A 35 -11.02 3.26 -16.71
N ALA A 36 -11.39 3.35 -17.99
CA ALA A 36 -12.67 2.85 -18.48
C ALA A 36 -12.65 1.33 -18.78
N HIS A 37 -11.46 0.71 -18.82
CA HIS A 37 -11.34 -0.70 -19.22
C HIS A 37 -11.62 -1.64 -18.03
N PRO A 38 -12.67 -2.49 -18.08
CA PRO A 38 -13.11 -3.28 -16.91
C PRO A 38 -12.03 -4.20 -16.31
N LEU A 39 -11.22 -4.83 -17.16
CA LEU A 39 -10.12 -5.69 -16.68
C LEU A 39 -9.03 -4.88 -15.95
N LYS A 40 -8.73 -3.67 -16.42
CA LYS A 40 -7.74 -2.80 -15.78
C LYS A 40 -8.28 -2.28 -14.45
N GLN A 41 -9.55 -1.89 -14.39
CA GLN A 41 -10.21 -1.54 -13.13
C GLN A 41 -10.12 -2.67 -12.09
N ARG A 42 -10.42 -3.92 -12.47
CA ARG A 42 -10.28 -5.09 -11.57
C ARG A 42 -8.85 -5.30 -11.08
N LEU A 43 -7.87 -5.11 -11.97
CA LEU A 43 -6.46 -5.15 -11.61
C LEU A 43 -6.10 -4.05 -10.60
N TRP A 44 -6.50 -2.80 -10.86
CA TRP A 44 -6.25 -1.66 -9.98
C TRP A 44 -6.93 -1.82 -8.62
N GLN A 45 -8.15 -2.32 -8.56
CA GLN A 45 -8.83 -2.65 -7.31
C GLN A 45 -8.07 -3.71 -6.51
N SER A 46 -7.59 -4.76 -7.17
CA SER A 46 -6.84 -5.84 -6.52
C SER A 46 -5.52 -5.33 -5.94
N LEU A 47 -4.81 -4.48 -6.68
CA LEU A 47 -3.55 -3.87 -6.22
C LEU A 47 -3.80 -2.88 -5.09
N SER A 48 -4.85 -2.05 -5.18
CA SER A 48 -5.24 -1.13 -4.11
C SER A 48 -5.50 -1.87 -2.79
N ARG A 49 -6.26 -2.98 -2.83
CA ARG A 49 -6.54 -3.82 -1.66
C ARG A 49 -5.27 -4.45 -1.08
N ARG A 50 -4.39 -4.98 -1.93
CA ARG A 50 -3.10 -5.56 -1.49
C ARG A 50 -2.26 -4.55 -0.72
N TRP A 51 -2.13 -3.34 -1.25
CA TRP A 51 -1.36 -2.27 -0.60
C TRP A 51 -2.03 -1.74 0.68
N TRP A 52 -3.36 -1.77 0.76
CA TRP A 52 -4.08 -1.48 1.99
C TRP A 52 -3.78 -2.52 3.08
N LEU A 53 -3.72 -3.81 2.75
CA LEU A 53 -3.32 -4.86 3.68
C LEU A 53 -1.88 -4.63 4.19
N SER A 54 -0.94 -4.29 3.29
CA SER A 54 0.43 -3.92 3.69
C SER A 54 0.44 -2.76 4.69
N TYR A 55 -0.36 -1.71 4.46
CA TYR A 55 -0.50 -0.60 5.39
C TYR A 55 -1.04 -1.06 6.76
N GLN A 56 -2.07 -1.90 6.76
CA GLN A 56 -2.64 -2.44 8.00
C GLN A 56 -1.62 -3.29 8.78
N LEU A 57 -0.84 -4.11 8.08
CA LEU A 57 0.24 -4.89 8.69
C LEU A 57 1.28 -4.00 9.34
N HIS A 58 1.74 -2.93 8.68
CA HIS A 58 2.66 -1.96 9.28
C HIS A 58 2.09 -1.31 10.55
N ARG A 59 0.80 -0.97 10.55
CA ARG A 59 0.14 -0.43 11.75
C ARG A 59 0.00 -1.47 12.87
N GLY A 60 -0.30 -2.71 12.53
CA GLY A 60 -0.38 -3.82 13.48
C GLY A 60 0.99 -4.18 14.07
N SER A 61 2.05 -4.17 13.26
CA SER A 61 3.42 -4.42 13.72
C SER A 61 3.90 -3.36 14.71
N ARG A 62 3.47 -2.10 14.57
CA ARG A 62 3.82 -1.03 15.53
C ARG A 62 3.19 -1.24 16.91
N LEU A 63 1.96 -1.76 16.97
CA LEU A 63 1.30 -2.16 18.22
C LEU A 63 1.97 -3.39 18.87
N ASN A 64 2.58 -4.26 18.07
CA ASN A 64 3.25 -5.47 18.55
C ASN A 64 4.70 -5.24 19.01
N CYS A 65 5.38 -4.18 18.56
CA CYS A 65 6.71 -3.81 19.09
C CYS A 65 6.62 -3.18 20.48
N GLU A 66 5.62 -2.34 20.74
CA GLU A 66 5.43 -1.69 22.06
C GLU A 66 5.05 -2.69 23.16
N THR A 67 4.44 -3.83 22.80
CA THR A 67 4.09 -4.89 23.76
C THR A 67 5.24 -5.86 24.07
N TYR A 68 6.26 -5.95 23.20
CA TYR A 68 7.45 -6.77 23.44
C TYR A 68 8.54 -6.03 24.23
N GLU A 69 8.59 -4.69 24.18
CA GLU A 69 9.54 -3.88 24.96
C GLU A 69 9.08 -3.62 26.42
N MET A 70 7.83 -3.92 26.77
CA MET A 70 7.33 -3.86 28.16
C MET A 70 7.38 -5.21 28.90
N SER A 71 7.96 -6.25 28.28
CA SER A 71 8.03 -7.60 28.83
C SER A 71 9.47 -8.12 29.04
N LEU A 72 10.47 -7.23 28.98
CA LEU A 72 11.87 -7.47 29.36
C LEU A 72 12.26 -6.52 30.50
#